data_AF-A0A7J4I7M1-F1
#
_entry.id   AF-A0A7J4I7M1-F1
#
_cell.length_a   1.000
_cell.length_b   1.000
_cell.length_c   1.000
_cell.angle_alpha   90.00
_cell.angle_beta   90.00
_cell.angle_gamma   90.00
#
_symmetry.space_group_name_H-M   'P 1'
#
loop_
_entity.id
_entity.type
_entity.pdbx_description
1 polymer ?
#
loop_
_entity_poly.entity_id
_entity_poly.type
_entity_poly.pdbx_seq_one_letter_code
_entity_poly.pdbx_strand_id
1 'polypeptide(L)'
;MRLLPFVILALLLAGCAHQQQSNYGNLPPNPPLRPIAEPQPPEQDVEIKQQQKEPAKKEEPKLTEISLNGDLIIADGEFVINRSRFSLYGNLIVNGTGRLTVVNSEIVFIQDYNQQFRAYFMGNAILDMDNVRLRTGGNAEWFNFDYNGNVTVSMRNVRGNDCCTPWHGASENARFVITNSTIGLTLNNNVTVAVRDKSSMFFELVLANVKGRFALPKGHVSEFRLEIGNNERDSMSIDAKDSSFYHWGTTLDKHTDLTFVDTSITIGMNAGADWQLPSPTVRVSGLKAKKYEDYSLRFDTNELRLLNTEVTSWYPQAWNGATIELADSDLADLQNSGRDSKVIVRDSKVDIAIARENVIQAYYDSEIRQDVIVHDEAKIYLYNTKVGGRILENGNGKVFVDGQPYS
;
A
#
# COMPACT_ATOMS: atom_id res chain seq x y z
N MET A 1 -31.14 15.32 -30.44
CA MET A 1 -31.11 16.26 -29.31
C MET A 1 -30.70 15.46 -28.08
N ARG A 2 -29.50 15.76 -27.54
CA ARG A 2 -28.82 15.22 -26.34
C ARG A 2 -28.51 13.71 -26.30
N LEU A 3 -27.27 13.41 -26.73
CA LEU A 3 -26.45 12.28 -26.32
C LEU A 3 -25.79 12.60 -24.97
N LEU A 4 -25.68 11.62 -24.07
CA LEU A 4 -24.74 11.58 -22.95
C LEU A 4 -24.14 10.16 -22.88
N PRO A 5 -22.81 9.98 -22.81
CA PRO A 5 -22.20 8.67 -22.61
C PRO A 5 -21.98 8.40 -21.11
N PHE A 6 -22.44 7.23 -20.67
CA PHE A 6 -22.07 6.58 -19.41
C PHE A 6 -21.11 5.45 -19.76
N VAL A 7 -19.80 5.62 -19.55
CA VAL A 7 -18.83 4.53 -19.45
C VAL A 7 -17.68 5.02 -18.59
N ILE A 8 -17.38 4.30 -17.51
CA ILE A 8 -16.09 4.06 -16.80
C ILE A 8 -16.46 3.78 -15.33
N LEU A 9 -16.84 2.53 -15.04
CA LEU A 9 -16.83 1.95 -13.69
C LEU A 9 -16.97 0.42 -13.79
N ALA A 10 -15.91 -0.27 -14.23
CA ALA A 10 -15.81 -1.75 -14.19
C ALA A 10 -14.42 -2.27 -14.62
N LEU A 11 -13.33 -1.88 -13.94
CA LEU A 11 -11.98 -2.39 -14.25
C LEU A 11 -11.19 -2.85 -13.01
N LEU A 12 -11.84 -3.55 -12.08
CA LEU A 12 -11.17 -4.24 -10.97
C LEU A 12 -11.62 -5.71 -10.80
N LEU A 13 -12.18 -6.34 -11.85
CA LEU A 13 -12.71 -7.70 -11.75
C LEU A 13 -12.21 -8.64 -12.85
N ALA A 14 -11.76 -9.81 -12.41
CA ALA A 14 -11.65 -11.09 -13.11
C ALA A 14 -10.39 -11.38 -13.95
N GLY A 15 -9.45 -12.14 -13.37
CA GLY A 15 -8.53 -13.02 -14.09
C GLY A 15 -8.84 -14.48 -13.77
N CYS A 16 -9.49 -15.17 -14.71
CA CYS A 16 -10.04 -16.53 -14.61
C CYS A 16 -9.01 -17.66 -14.72
N ALA A 17 -9.41 -18.80 -14.14
CA ALA A 17 -8.76 -20.10 -14.09
C ALA A 17 -8.45 -20.77 -15.45
N HIS A 18 -7.34 -21.51 -15.53
CA HIS A 18 -7.15 -22.63 -16.45
C HIS A 18 -6.24 -23.73 -15.87
N GLN A 19 -6.80 -24.93 -15.74
CA GLN A 19 -6.18 -26.17 -15.28
C GLN A 19 -5.01 -26.63 -16.17
N GLN A 20 -3.93 -27.12 -15.56
CA GLN A 20 -3.17 -28.27 -16.08
C GLN A 20 -2.29 -28.90 -15.00
N GLN A 21 -2.43 -30.22 -14.84
CA GLN A 21 -1.61 -31.08 -13.97
C GLN A 21 -0.16 -31.14 -14.45
N SER A 22 0.81 -31.06 -13.54
CA SER A 22 2.15 -31.64 -13.77
C SER A 22 2.82 -32.12 -12.49
N ASN A 23 3.63 -33.15 -12.68
CA ASN A 23 4.16 -34.08 -11.68
C ASN A 23 5.27 -33.49 -10.81
N TYR A 24 5.26 -33.86 -9.53
CA TYR A 24 6.34 -33.63 -8.58
C TYR A 24 7.61 -34.40 -8.97
N GLY A 25 8.73 -33.68 -9.06
CA GLY A 25 10.08 -34.22 -9.19
C GLY A 25 10.99 -33.64 -8.11
N ASN A 26 11.74 -34.52 -7.44
CA ASN A 26 12.54 -34.31 -6.24
C ASN A 26 13.56 -33.14 -6.32
N LEU A 27 13.61 -32.32 -5.27
CA LEU A 27 14.70 -31.36 -5.03
C LEU A 27 15.86 -32.04 -4.27
N PRO A 28 17.13 -31.79 -4.66
CA PRO A 28 18.32 -32.29 -3.96
C PRO A 28 18.61 -31.51 -2.65
N PRO A 29 19.40 -32.08 -1.73
CA PRO A 29 19.56 -31.57 -0.37
C PRO A 29 20.41 -30.29 -0.31
N ASN A 30 20.06 -29.41 0.64
CA ASN A 30 20.77 -28.18 0.94
C ASN A 30 22.25 -28.43 1.30
N PRO A 31 23.19 -27.62 0.80
CA PRO A 31 24.57 -27.64 1.26
C PRO A 31 24.72 -27.04 2.67
N PRO A 32 25.74 -27.45 3.44
CA PRO A 32 25.89 -27.11 4.85
C PRO A 32 26.31 -25.65 5.08
N LEU A 33 25.75 -25.07 6.14
CA LEU A 33 26.07 -23.74 6.68
C LEU A 33 27.55 -23.68 7.11
N ARG A 34 28.26 -22.62 6.72
CA ARG A 34 29.60 -22.30 7.23
C ARG A 34 29.52 -21.41 8.48
N PRO A 35 30.47 -21.49 9.42
CA PRO A 35 30.46 -20.72 10.66
C PRO A 35 30.66 -19.23 10.42
N ILE A 36 29.91 -18.43 11.16
CA ILE A 36 29.98 -16.96 11.23
C ILE A 36 31.24 -16.58 12.01
N ALA A 37 32.06 -15.68 11.46
CA ALA A 37 33.24 -15.13 12.12
C ALA A 37 32.84 -14.17 13.25
N GLU A 38 33.56 -14.24 14.36
CA GLU A 38 33.37 -13.38 15.54
C GLU A 38 33.66 -11.90 15.22
N PRO A 39 32.89 -10.96 15.82
CA PRO A 39 33.11 -9.53 15.62
C PRO A 39 34.36 -9.04 16.35
N GLN A 40 35.21 -8.28 15.63
CA GLN A 40 36.31 -7.54 16.23
C GLN A 40 35.80 -6.30 16.99
N PRO A 41 36.48 -5.91 18.09
CA PRO A 41 36.10 -4.75 18.89
C PRO A 41 36.34 -3.43 18.15
N PRO A 42 35.56 -2.38 18.49
CA PRO A 42 35.62 -1.09 17.79
C PRO A 42 36.93 -0.34 18.07
N GLU A 43 37.56 0.15 17.00
CA GLU A 43 38.64 1.14 17.07
C GLU A 43 38.13 2.46 17.66
N GLN A 44 38.96 3.09 18.49
CA GLN A 44 38.70 4.37 19.12
C GLN A 44 38.87 5.51 18.10
N ASP A 45 37.78 6.22 17.80
CA ASP A 45 37.83 7.43 16.98
C ASP A 45 38.44 8.61 17.75
N VAL A 46 39.51 9.17 17.17
CA VAL A 46 40.15 10.42 17.59
C VAL A 46 39.33 11.61 17.06
N GLU A 47 38.82 12.43 17.96
CA GLU A 47 38.01 13.62 17.62
C GLU A 47 38.88 14.74 17.01
N ILE A 48 38.93 14.81 15.67
CA ILE A 48 39.51 15.96 14.96
C ILE A 48 38.40 16.98 14.67
N LYS A 49 38.35 18.07 15.45
CA LYS A 49 37.50 19.23 15.18
C LYS A 49 38.02 20.03 13.99
N GLN A 50 37.55 19.69 12.78
CA GLN A 50 37.64 20.59 11.62
C GLN A 50 36.41 21.50 11.57
N GLN A 51 36.63 22.81 11.64
CA GLN A 51 35.64 23.84 11.35
C GLN A 51 35.19 23.71 9.88
N GLN A 52 34.03 23.08 9.65
CA GLN A 52 33.37 23.11 8.35
C GLN A 52 32.73 24.50 8.15
N LYS A 53 33.23 25.22 7.14
CA LYS A 53 32.54 26.36 6.55
C LYS A 53 31.18 25.90 6.02
N GLU A 54 30.12 26.50 6.52
CA GLU A 54 28.76 26.30 6.03
C GLU A 54 28.72 26.57 4.51
N PRO A 55 28.34 25.59 3.67
CA PRO A 55 28.25 25.82 2.23
C PRO A 55 27.12 26.81 1.96
N ALA A 56 27.41 27.82 1.15
CA ALA A 56 26.45 28.82 0.72
C ALA A 56 25.16 28.14 0.23
N LYS A 57 24.01 28.53 0.80
CA LYS A 57 22.68 28.10 0.33
C LYS A 57 22.59 28.43 -1.15
N LYS A 58 22.65 27.40 -2.02
CA LYS A 58 22.23 27.52 -3.42
C LYS A 58 20.78 28.00 -3.39
N GLU A 59 20.51 29.17 -3.94
CA GLU A 59 19.12 29.61 -4.18
C GLU A 59 18.44 28.53 -5.02
N GLU A 60 17.39 27.92 -4.47
CA GLU A 60 16.58 26.96 -5.23
C GLU A 60 15.96 27.72 -6.42
N PRO A 61 16.06 27.19 -7.65
CA PRO A 61 15.48 27.84 -8.82
C PRO A 61 13.98 28.01 -8.63
N LYS A 62 13.48 29.22 -8.89
CA LYS A 62 12.06 29.54 -8.77
C LYS A 62 11.24 28.71 -9.75
N LEU A 63 10.31 27.91 -9.24
CA LEU A 63 9.40 27.07 -10.04
C LEU A 63 8.28 27.92 -10.67
N THR A 64 7.83 27.52 -11.85
CA THR A 64 6.65 28.11 -12.51
C THR A 64 5.37 27.53 -11.91
N GLU A 65 4.46 28.36 -11.41
CA GLU A 65 3.18 27.89 -10.86
C GLU A 65 2.21 27.52 -11.99
N ILE A 66 1.65 26.30 -11.93
CA ILE A 66 0.62 25.80 -12.84
C ILE A 66 -0.47 25.17 -11.98
N SER A 67 -1.74 25.47 -12.27
CA SER A 67 -2.88 24.87 -11.55
C SER A 67 -3.90 24.33 -12.54
N LEU A 68 -4.36 23.10 -12.30
CA LEU A 68 -5.42 22.46 -13.05
C LEU A 68 -6.55 22.06 -12.10
N ASN A 69 -7.76 22.51 -12.42
CA ASN A 69 -9.00 22.06 -11.80
C ASN A 69 -9.71 21.10 -12.75
N GLY A 70 -9.97 19.88 -12.30
CA GLY A 70 -10.46 18.78 -13.12
C GLY A 70 -9.39 17.74 -13.43
N ASP A 71 -9.81 16.64 -14.06
CA ASP A 71 -8.92 15.50 -14.34
C ASP A 71 -7.88 15.82 -15.42
N LEU A 72 -6.65 15.37 -15.20
CA LEU A 72 -5.60 15.32 -16.23
C LEU A 72 -5.62 13.94 -16.88
N ILE A 73 -5.95 13.86 -18.17
CA ILE A 73 -6.06 12.60 -18.92
C ILE A 73 -5.04 12.57 -20.06
N ILE A 74 -4.20 11.53 -20.07
CA ILE A 74 -3.16 11.28 -21.07
C ILE A 74 -3.41 9.88 -21.66
N ALA A 75 -4.16 9.81 -22.76
CA ALA A 75 -4.53 8.53 -23.40
C ALA A 75 -3.50 8.06 -24.45
N ASP A 76 -2.83 9.02 -25.08
CA ASP A 76 -1.75 8.83 -26.05
C ASP A 76 -0.76 10.02 -25.98
N GLY A 77 0.41 9.83 -26.57
CA GLY A 77 1.46 10.86 -26.58
C GLY A 77 2.13 11.09 -25.22
N GLU A 78 2.82 12.21 -25.08
CA GLU A 78 3.57 12.59 -23.90
C GLU A 78 3.09 13.93 -23.34
N PHE A 79 2.84 13.98 -22.03
CA PHE A 79 2.63 15.21 -21.29
C PHE A 79 3.85 15.48 -20.40
N VAL A 80 4.39 16.70 -20.46
CA VAL A 80 5.62 17.07 -19.75
C VAL A 80 5.37 18.15 -18.72
N ILE A 81 5.71 17.88 -17.46
CA ILE A 81 5.71 18.83 -16.35
C ILE A 81 7.17 19.15 -16.00
N ASN A 82 7.65 20.33 -16.37
CA ASN A 82 9.05 20.69 -16.25
C ASN A 82 9.26 22.03 -15.54
N ARG A 83 10.11 22.06 -14.51
CA ARG A 83 10.45 23.27 -13.74
C ARG A 83 9.22 24.03 -13.24
N SER A 84 8.22 23.28 -12.81
CA SER A 84 6.97 23.84 -12.34
C SER A 84 6.55 23.29 -10.99
N ARG A 85 5.75 24.09 -10.29
CA ARG A 85 4.89 23.62 -9.22
C ARG A 85 3.51 23.41 -9.81
N PHE A 86 3.16 22.16 -10.07
CA PHE A 86 1.93 21.75 -10.72
C PHE A 86 0.92 21.31 -9.67
N SER A 87 -0.11 22.11 -9.44
CA SER A 87 -1.21 21.80 -8.52
C SER A 87 -2.38 21.18 -9.28
N LEU A 88 -2.85 20.02 -8.82
CA LEU A 88 -3.96 19.28 -9.43
C LEU A 88 -5.09 19.12 -8.40
N TYR A 89 -6.27 19.64 -8.72
CA TYR A 89 -7.53 19.31 -8.03
C TYR A 89 -8.37 18.41 -8.94
N GLY A 90 -8.10 17.11 -8.88
CA GLY A 90 -8.71 16.10 -9.75
C GLY A 90 -7.87 14.83 -9.86
N ASN A 91 -8.32 13.87 -10.66
CA ASN A 91 -7.57 12.65 -10.93
C ASN A 91 -6.45 12.90 -11.96
N LEU A 92 -5.38 12.12 -11.85
CA LEU A 92 -4.37 11.97 -12.89
C LEU A 92 -4.58 10.62 -13.56
N ILE A 93 -4.80 10.57 -14.87
CA ILE A 93 -5.11 9.33 -15.59
C ILE A 93 -4.17 9.21 -16.79
N VAL A 94 -3.33 8.19 -16.81
CA VAL A 94 -2.42 7.86 -17.92
C VAL A 94 -2.76 6.45 -18.41
N ASN A 95 -3.29 6.35 -19.62
CA ASN A 95 -3.85 5.10 -20.14
C ASN A 95 -3.15 4.68 -21.42
N GLY A 96 -3.28 3.39 -21.76
CA GLY A 96 -2.90 2.87 -23.06
C GLY A 96 -1.39 2.99 -23.29
N THR A 97 -0.96 3.91 -24.14
CA THR A 97 0.45 4.18 -24.43
C THR A 97 0.87 5.60 -24.02
N GLY A 98 0.01 6.30 -23.28
CA GLY A 98 0.30 7.62 -22.76
C GLY A 98 1.53 7.64 -21.85
N ARG A 99 2.24 8.77 -21.86
CA ARG A 99 3.46 8.99 -21.11
C ARG A 99 3.37 10.29 -20.31
N LEU A 100 3.67 10.21 -19.01
CA LEU A 100 3.88 11.38 -18.17
C LEU A 100 5.36 11.51 -17.82
N THR A 101 5.96 12.64 -18.18
CA THR A 101 7.33 12.98 -17.83
C THR A 101 7.34 14.20 -16.90
N VAL A 102 7.95 14.06 -15.72
CA VAL A 102 8.01 15.10 -14.70
C VAL A 102 9.47 15.35 -14.32
N VAL A 103 9.95 16.57 -14.51
CA VAL A 103 11.37 16.89 -14.35
C VAL A 103 11.58 18.20 -13.60
N ASN A 104 12.39 18.17 -12.53
CA ASN A 104 12.71 19.34 -11.69
C ASN A 104 11.46 20.08 -11.19
N SER A 105 10.45 19.34 -10.74
CA SER A 105 9.12 19.88 -10.47
C SER A 105 8.58 19.46 -9.10
N GLU A 106 7.59 20.19 -8.61
CA GLU A 106 6.75 19.80 -7.49
C GLU A 106 5.35 19.50 -8.02
N ILE A 107 4.77 18.35 -7.67
CA ILE A 107 3.36 18.05 -7.95
C ILE A 107 2.60 18.09 -6.63
N VAL A 108 1.53 18.88 -6.58
CA VAL A 108 0.67 19.03 -5.40
C VAL A 108 -0.73 18.53 -5.73
N PHE A 109 -1.15 17.46 -5.07
CA PHE A 109 -2.52 16.91 -5.18
C PHE A 109 -3.42 17.58 -4.15
N ILE A 110 -4.30 18.48 -4.61
CA ILE A 110 -5.22 19.21 -3.75
C ILE A 110 -6.50 18.40 -3.57
N GLN A 111 -6.88 18.16 -2.32
CA GLN A 111 -8.07 17.39 -1.96
C GLN A 111 -8.74 17.97 -0.71
N ASP A 112 -10.05 17.76 -0.60
CA ASP A 112 -10.86 18.13 0.56
C ASP A 112 -10.79 17.07 1.68
N TYR A 113 -10.54 15.81 1.32
CA TYR A 113 -10.40 14.68 2.24
C TYR A 113 -9.51 13.58 1.64
N ASN A 114 -9.05 12.67 2.50
CA ASN A 114 -8.15 11.58 2.10
C ASN A 114 -8.79 10.71 1.01
N GLN A 115 -8.01 10.39 -0.03
CA GLN A 115 -8.44 9.49 -1.13
C GLN A 115 -9.66 9.99 -1.95
N GLN A 116 -9.91 11.31 -1.98
CA GLN A 116 -10.92 11.89 -2.86
C GLN A 116 -10.58 11.69 -4.34
N PHE A 117 -9.30 11.86 -4.68
CA PHE A 117 -8.76 11.67 -6.03
C PHE A 117 -7.59 10.70 -6.01
N ARG A 118 -7.23 10.19 -7.19
CA ARG A 118 -6.10 9.29 -7.37
C ARG A 118 -5.35 9.54 -8.67
N ALA A 119 -4.15 8.96 -8.75
CA ALA A 119 -3.42 8.82 -10.00
C ALA A 119 -3.56 7.37 -10.51
N TYR A 120 -3.99 7.18 -11.74
CA TYR A 120 -4.14 5.88 -12.39
C TYR A 120 -3.21 5.78 -13.59
N PHE A 121 -2.40 4.74 -13.63
CA PHE A 121 -1.56 4.36 -14.77
C PHE A 121 -2.00 2.99 -15.24
N MET A 122 -2.52 2.89 -16.47
CA MET A 122 -3.15 1.66 -16.96
C MET A 122 -2.61 1.22 -18.33
N GLY A 123 -2.56 -0.09 -18.56
CA GLY A 123 -2.15 -0.66 -19.84
C GLY A 123 -0.64 -0.66 -20.01
N ASN A 124 -0.12 0.03 -21.03
CA ASN A 124 1.32 0.19 -21.28
C ASN A 124 1.79 1.62 -20.98
N ALA A 125 1.12 2.30 -20.04
CA ALA A 125 1.45 3.66 -19.66
C ALA A 125 2.90 3.77 -19.15
N ILE A 126 3.49 4.96 -19.29
CA ILE A 126 4.85 5.23 -18.85
C ILE A 126 4.87 6.44 -17.91
N LEU A 127 5.57 6.30 -16.79
CA LEU A 127 5.88 7.38 -15.86
C LEU A 127 7.38 7.55 -15.72
N ASP A 128 7.88 8.75 -16.05
CA ASP A 128 9.27 9.13 -15.81
C ASP A 128 9.32 10.36 -14.91
N MET A 129 9.92 10.21 -13.72
CA MET A 129 10.11 11.28 -12.74
C MET A 129 11.60 11.47 -12.44
N ASP A 130 12.10 12.69 -12.62
CA ASP A 130 13.48 13.06 -12.28
C ASP A 130 13.52 14.36 -11.48
N ASN A 131 14.06 14.28 -10.25
CA ASN A 131 14.14 15.37 -9.30
C ASN A 131 12.75 15.98 -9.02
N VAL A 132 11.88 15.18 -8.40
CA VAL A 132 10.46 15.52 -8.20
C VAL A 132 10.10 15.49 -6.71
N ARG A 133 9.36 16.51 -6.26
CA ARG A 133 8.68 16.52 -4.96
C ARG A 133 7.20 16.23 -5.17
N LEU A 134 6.66 15.22 -4.50
CA LEU A 134 5.24 14.90 -4.50
C LEU A 134 4.63 15.34 -3.17
N ARG A 135 3.49 16.02 -3.23
CA ARG A 135 2.81 16.52 -2.04
C ARG A 135 1.31 16.36 -2.15
N THR A 136 0.69 16.20 -0.99
CA THR A 136 -0.74 16.41 -0.79
C THR A 136 -0.94 17.82 -0.22
N GLY A 137 -2.07 18.44 -0.59
CA GLY A 137 -2.48 19.75 -0.12
C GLY A 137 -4.00 19.84 0.05
N GLY A 138 -4.46 20.93 0.64
CA GLY A 138 -5.86 21.06 1.08
C GLY A 138 -6.05 20.50 2.50
N ASN A 139 -7.12 19.73 2.71
CA ASN A 139 -7.50 19.17 4.01
C ASN A 139 -7.31 17.63 4.06
N ALA A 140 -6.39 17.13 3.23
CA ALA A 140 -6.09 15.71 3.10
C ALA A 140 -4.58 15.48 3.15
N GLU A 141 -4.19 14.39 3.79
CA GLU A 141 -2.81 13.96 3.87
C GLU A 141 -2.52 12.86 2.87
N TRP A 142 -3.50 12.03 2.49
CA TRP A 142 -3.26 10.81 1.71
C TRP A 142 -3.71 10.91 0.26
N PHE A 143 -2.88 10.38 -0.64
CA PHE A 143 -3.14 10.26 -2.07
C PHE A 143 -2.46 9.00 -2.61
N ASN A 144 -3.10 8.31 -3.55
CA ASN A 144 -2.59 7.06 -4.11
C ASN A 144 -2.30 7.15 -5.60
N PHE A 145 -1.21 6.48 -6.00
CA PHE A 145 -0.90 6.11 -7.37
C PHE A 145 -1.20 4.63 -7.56
N ASP A 146 -2.04 4.28 -8.52
CA ASP A 146 -2.41 2.91 -8.88
C ASP A 146 -1.83 2.57 -10.27
N TYR A 147 -1.01 1.52 -10.35
CA TYR A 147 -0.33 1.06 -11.56
C TYR A 147 -0.81 -0.34 -11.96
N ASN A 148 -1.60 -0.43 -13.04
CA ASN A 148 -2.23 -1.68 -13.50
C ASN A 148 -1.86 -1.98 -14.95
N GLY A 149 -1.42 -3.21 -15.25
CA GLY A 149 -0.98 -3.58 -16.59
C GLY A 149 0.52 -3.75 -16.72
N ASN A 150 1.05 -3.49 -17.91
CA ASN A 150 2.46 -3.53 -18.26
C ASN A 150 3.06 -2.10 -18.17
N VAL A 151 2.77 -1.41 -17.06
CA VAL A 151 3.20 -0.04 -16.83
C VAL A 151 4.70 0.00 -16.52
N THR A 152 5.40 1.00 -17.04
CA THR A 152 6.83 1.23 -16.74
C THR A 152 7.01 2.53 -15.98
N VAL A 153 7.71 2.44 -14.85
CA VAL A 153 7.91 3.55 -13.92
C VAL A 153 9.41 3.75 -13.65
N SER A 154 9.89 4.97 -13.85
CA SER A 154 11.25 5.40 -13.50
C SER A 154 11.18 6.56 -12.52
N MET A 155 11.81 6.41 -11.35
CA MET A 155 11.81 7.40 -10.28
C MET A 155 13.24 7.70 -9.84
N ARG A 156 13.75 8.85 -10.25
CA ARG A 156 15.08 9.35 -9.87
C ARG A 156 14.95 10.57 -8.97
N ASN A 157 15.50 10.50 -7.76
CA ASN A 157 15.43 11.59 -6.79
C ASN A 157 13.99 12.10 -6.54
N VAL A 158 13.07 11.16 -6.31
CA VAL A 158 11.66 11.43 -6.01
C VAL A 158 11.43 11.33 -4.51
N ARG A 159 10.72 12.29 -3.92
CA ARG A 159 10.37 12.33 -2.48
C ARG A 159 8.94 12.79 -2.27
N GLY A 160 8.28 12.20 -1.28
CA GLY A 160 6.97 12.60 -0.77
C GLY A 160 6.99 13.73 0.27
N ASN A 161 5.81 14.09 0.80
CA ASN A 161 5.67 14.94 1.99
C ASN A 161 6.30 14.28 3.24
N ASP A 162 6.24 12.97 3.29
CA ASP A 162 6.82 12.09 4.31
C ASP A 162 7.56 10.93 3.61
N CYS A 163 7.76 9.80 4.31
CA CYS A 163 8.44 8.65 3.73
C CYS A 163 7.61 7.85 2.70
N CYS A 164 6.29 8.02 2.65
CA CYS A 164 5.41 7.17 1.82
C CYS A 164 4.28 7.87 1.07
N THR A 165 4.09 9.18 1.25
CA THR A 165 2.95 9.92 0.71
C THR A 165 3.41 10.76 -0.47
N PRO A 166 2.85 10.58 -1.68
CA PRO A 166 1.75 9.67 -2.03
C PRO A 166 2.13 8.18 -2.00
N TRP A 167 1.17 7.32 -1.62
CA TRP A 167 1.35 5.87 -1.60
C TRP A 167 1.23 5.29 -3.01
N HIS A 168 2.05 4.30 -3.35
CA HIS A 168 2.04 3.65 -4.65
C HIS A 168 1.50 2.22 -4.52
N GLY A 169 0.59 1.81 -5.41
CA GLY A 169 0.08 0.44 -5.50
C GLY A 169 0.25 -0.09 -6.91
N ALA A 170 0.84 -1.27 -7.07
CA ALA A 170 1.12 -1.86 -8.37
C ALA A 170 0.63 -3.31 -8.45
N SER A 171 0.06 -3.69 -9.59
CA SER A 171 -0.31 -5.06 -9.89
C SER A 171 0.00 -5.44 -11.34
N GLU A 172 -0.32 -6.69 -11.69
CA GLU A 172 -0.06 -7.28 -13.01
C GLU A 172 1.43 -7.26 -13.36
N ASN A 173 1.84 -6.62 -14.45
CA ASN A 173 3.18 -6.71 -15.03
C ASN A 173 3.98 -5.39 -14.89
N ALA A 174 3.64 -4.57 -13.89
CA ALA A 174 4.27 -3.27 -13.72
C ALA A 174 5.77 -3.41 -13.37
N ARG A 175 6.59 -2.50 -13.90
CA ARG A 175 8.04 -2.49 -13.73
C ARG A 175 8.52 -1.16 -13.19
N PHE A 176 9.37 -1.22 -12.16
CA PHE A 176 9.90 -0.04 -11.48
C PHE A 176 11.42 -0.01 -11.51
N VAL A 177 11.98 1.16 -11.81
CA VAL A 177 13.37 1.51 -11.54
C VAL A 177 13.38 2.72 -10.61
N ILE A 178 13.93 2.53 -9.41
CA ILE A 178 13.89 3.52 -8.33
C ILE A 178 15.33 3.82 -7.93
N THR A 179 15.72 5.08 -8.02
CA THR A 179 17.11 5.52 -7.82
C THR A 179 17.16 6.77 -6.95
N ASN A 180 17.87 6.69 -5.83
CA ASN A 180 17.96 7.78 -4.86
C ASN A 180 16.60 8.38 -4.50
N SER A 181 15.59 7.55 -4.27
CA SER A 181 14.20 7.99 -4.01
C SER A 181 13.68 7.44 -2.69
N THR A 182 12.65 8.09 -2.14
CA THR A 182 11.94 7.62 -0.93
C THR A 182 10.49 7.38 -1.31
N ILE A 183 10.05 6.12 -1.29
CA ILE A 183 8.68 5.76 -1.66
C ILE A 183 8.13 4.64 -0.76
N GLY A 184 6.80 4.60 -0.65
CA GLY A 184 6.03 3.43 -0.21
C GLY A 184 5.38 2.77 -1.43
N LEU A 185 5.47 1.45 -1.57
CA LEU A 185 4.92 0.71 -2.71
C LEU A 185 4.29 -0.62 -2.26
N THR A 186 3.01 -0.82 -2.55
CA THR A 186 2.34 -2.12 -2.52
C THR A 186 2.59 -2.85 -3.83
N LEU A 187 3.04 -4.10 -3.75
CA LEU A 187 3.29 -4.97 -4.88
C LEU A 187 2.27 -6.13 -4.87
N ASN A 188 1.71 -6.45 -6.04
CA ASN A 188 0.83 -7.59 -6.25
C ASN A 188 1.13 -8.29 -7.59
N ASN A 189 0.88 -9.59 -7.73
CA ASN A 189 1.13 -10.38 -8.94
C ASN A 189 2.58 -10.30 -9.46
N ASN A 190 2.80 -9.96 -10.74
CA ASN A 190 4.05 -10.08 -11.49
C ASN A 190 4.89 -8.79 -11.52
N VAL A 191 4.88 -8.03 -10.41
CA VAL A 191 5.56 -6.73 -10.32
C VAL A 191 7.06 -6.92 -10.12
N THR A 192 7.86 -6.17 -10.88
CA THR A 192 9.33 -6.18 -10.80
C THR A 192 9.86 -4.83 -10.37
N VAL A 193 10.74 -4.81 -9.37
CA VAL A 193 11.31 -3.59 -8.81
C VAL A 193 12.81 -3.65 -8.70
N ALA A 194 13.50 -2.70 -9.34
CA ALA A 194 14.93 -2.47 -9.18
C ALA A 194 15.16 -1.19 -8.36
N VAL A 195 15.79 -1.33 -7.19
CA VAL A 195 16.09 -0.22 -6.28
C VAL A 195 17.60 0.03 -6.20
N ARG A 196 18.04 1.28 -6.39
CA ARG A 196 19.45 1.65 -6.47
C ARG A 196 19.75 2.95 -5.70
N ASP A 197 21.03 3.16 -5.45
CA ASP A 197 21.66 4.43 -5.08
C ASP A 197 21.00 5.15 -3.89
N LYS A 198 21.10 4.58 -2.69
CA LYS A 198 20.65 5.18 -1.43
C LYS A 198 19.16 5.49 -1.39
N SER A 199 18.34 4.65 -2.02
CA SER A 199 16.89 4.74 -1.89
C SER A 199 16.43 4.26 -0.50
N SER A 200 15.28 4.77 -0.05
CA SER A 200 14.66 4.41 1.23
C SER A 200 13.24 3.92 0.99
N MET A 201 12.97 2.67 1.33
CA MET A 201 11.80 1.94 0.84
C MET A 201 10.90 1.44 1.97
N PHE A 202 9.58 1.53 1.74
CA PHE A 202 8.58 0.70 2.37
C PHE A 202 7.90 -0.11 1.29
N PHE A 203 8.01 -1.44 1.36
CA PHE A 203 7.23 -2.33 0.52
C PHE A 203 6.14 -3.07 1.29
N GLU A 204 4.95 -3.11 0.70
CA GLU A 204 3.87 -3.99 1.12
C GLU A 204 3.71 -5.12 0.09
N LEU A 205 3.76 -6.38 0.55
CA LEU A 205 3.65 -7.55 -0.32
C LEU A 205 2.24 -8.14 -0.25
N VAL A 206 1.48 -8.11 -1.34
CA VAL A 206 0.19 -8.83 -1.45
C VAL A 206 0.46 -10.26 -1.91
N LEU A 207 0.17 -11.23 -1.05
CA LEU A 207 0.57 -12.62 -1.21
C LEU A 207 -0.64 -13.54 -1.36
N ALA A 208 -0.68 -14.31 -2.45
CA ALA A 208 -1.71 -15.29 -2.75
C ALA A 208 -1.09 -16.62 -3.21
N ASN A 209 -1.59 -17.75 -2.72
CA ASN A 209 -1.06 -19.09 -3.03
C ASN A 209 0.44 -19.24 -2.69
N VAL A 210 0.90 -18.57 -1.64
CA VAL A 210 2.31 -18.55 -1.23
C VAL A 210 2.51 -19.34 0.06
N LYS A 211 3.55 -20.18 0.07
CA LYS A 211 4.03 -20.83 1.29
C LYS A 211 5.50 -20.50 1.53
N GLY A 212 5.88 -20.15 2.74
CA GLY A 212 7.28 -19.83 2.98
C GLY A 212 7.62 -19.25 4.34
N ARG A 213 8.92 -19.10 4.57
CA ARG A 213 9.49 -18.46 5.75
C ARG A 213 10.32 -17.26 5.30
N PHE A 214 10.01 -16.08 5.81
CA PHE A 214 10.61 -14.82 5.40
C PHE A 214 11.28 -14.11 6.58
N ALA A 215 12.50 -13.61 6.35
CA ALA A 215 13.18 -12.66 7.21
C ALA A 215 13.47 -11.42 6.36
N LEU A 216 12.70 -10.36 6.57
CA LEU A 216 12.78 -9.15 5.77
C LEU A 216 13.71 -8.13 6.46
N PRO A 217 14.72 -7.58 5.76
CA PRO A 217 15.74 -6.75 6.37
C PRO A 217 15.19 -5.38 6.82
N LYS A 218 15.73 -4.84 7.91
CA LYS A 218 15.48 -3.45 8.35
C LYS A 218 16.79 -2.67 8.31
N GLY A 219 16.73 -1.43 7.84
CA GLY A 219 17.90 -0.56 7.68
C GLY A 219 18.61 -0.76 6.33
N HIS A 220 19.89 -0.41 6.29
CA HIS A 220 20.69 -0.43 5.08
C HIS A 220 21.06 -1.85 4.63
N VAL A 221 21.04 -2.08 3.32
CA VAL A 221 21.56 -3.27 2.65
C VAL A 221 22.46 -2.87 1.49
N SER A 222 23.59 -3.57 1.32
CA SER A 222 24.44 -3.43 0.13
C SER A 222 23.84 -4.15 -1.08
N GLU A 223 23.25 -5.33 -0.84
CA GLU A 223 22.50 -6.10 -1.84
C GLU A 223 21.39 -6.88 -1.13
N PHE A 224 20.21 -6.90 -1.74
CA PHE A 224 19.07 -7.71 -1.31
C PHE A 224 18.27 -8.14 -2.53
N ARG A 225 17.91 -9.42 -2.60
CA ARG A 225 17.03 -9.95 -3.63
C ARG A 225 15.92 -10.76 -3.00
N LEU A 226 14.70 -10.52 -3.45
CA LEU A 226 13.52 -11.28 -3.09
C LEU A 226 12.80 -11.63 -4.38
N GLU A 227 12.50 -12.91 -4.55
CA GLU A 227 11.64 -13.41 -5.62
C GLU A 227 10.60 -14.33 -4.98
N ILE A 228 9.33 -14.02 -5.21
CA ILE A 228 8.20 -14.75 -4.64
C ILE A 228 7.28 -15.15 -5.78
N GLY A 229 7.14 -16.45 -6.01
CA GLY A 229 6.04 -16.98 -6.82
C GLY A 229 4.73 -16.60 -6.14
N ASN A 230 3.89 -15.87 -6.85
CA ASN A 230 2.65 -15.31 -6.35
C ASN A 230 1.51 -15.70 -7.31
N ASN A 231 0.39 -16.17 -6.80
CA ASN A 231 -0.79 -16.49 -7.62
C ASN A 231 -0.48 -17.39 -8.85
N GLU A 232 -0.08 -18.64 -8.58
CA GLU A 232 0.26 -19.68 -9.58
C GLU A 232 1.46 -19.35 -10.49
N ARG A 233 1.26 -18.48 -11.49
CA ARG A 233 2.25 -18.21 -12.57
C ARG A 233 2.95 -16.86 -12.45
N ASP A 234 2.48 -15.98 -11.57
CA ASP A 234 3.08 -14.67 -11.41
C ASP A 234 4.29 -14.74 -10.48
N SER A 235 5.25 -13.82 -10.65
CA SER A 235 6.41 -13.69 -9.76
C SER A 235 6.63 -12.24 -9.40
N MET A 236 6.64 -11.96 -8.11
CA MET A 236 7.02 -10.66 -7.59
C MET A 236 8.52 -10.65 -7.34
N SER A 237 9.23 -9.66 -7.87
CA SER A 237 10.68 -9.55 -7.68
C SER A 237 11.14 -8.17 -7.23
N ILE A 238 12.05 -8.17 -6.25
CA ILE A 238 12.71 -6.99 -5.72
C ILE A 238 14.21 -7.26 -5.77
N ASP A 239 14.94 -6.40 -6.48
CA ASP A 239 16.41 -6.38 -6.47
C ASP A 239 16.85 -5.00 -5.99
N ALA A 240 17.46 -4.93 -4.80
CA ALA A 240 17.89 -3.70 -4.16
C ALA A 240 19.42 -3.69 -3.97
N LYS A 241 20.05 -2.56 -4.28
CA LYS A 241 21.48 -2.33 -4.07
C LYS A 241 21.73 -0.99 -3.40
N ASP A 242 22.66 -0.99 -2.45
CA ASP A 242 23.09 0.17 -1.68
C ASP A 242 21.93 1.05 -1.21
N SER A 243 20.90 0.44 -0.63
CA SER A 243 19.62 1.09 -0.29
C SER A 243 19.19 0.70 1.12
N SER A 244 18.05 1.23 1.59
CA SER A 244 17.55 0.95 2.94
C SER A 244 16.06 0.64 2.94
N PHE A 245 15.66 -0.24 3.86
CA PHE A 245 14.27 -0.58 4.14
C PHE A 245 13.92 -0.06 5.52
N TYR A 246 13.05 0.94 5.61
CA TYR A 246 12.62 1.44 6.91
C TYR A 246 11.38 0.70 7.43
N HIS A 247 10.56 0.15 6.53
CA HIS A 247 9.35 -0.57 6.91
C HIS A 247 8.97 -1.66 5.91
N TRP A 248 8.21 -2.66 6.38
CA TRP A 248 7.61 -3.71 5.55
C TRP A 248 6.13 -3.85 5.86
N GLY A 249 5.37 -4.28 4.87
CA GLY A 249 3.97 -4.63 4.99
C GLY A 249 3.70 -5.94 4.25
N THR A 250 2.62 -6.60 4.60
CA THR A 250 2.11 -7.72 3.81
C THR A 250 0.60 -7.76 3.91
N THR A 251 -0.05 -8.12 2.82
CA THR A 251 -1.45 -8.53 2.81
C THR A 251 -1.52 -10.01 2.45
N LEU A 252 -2.00 -10.84 3.39
CA LEU A 252 -2.31 -12.24 3.12
C LEU A 252 -3.65 -12.31 2.39
N ASP A 253 -3.61 -12.54 1.09
CA ASP A 253 -4.80 -12.49 0.24
C ASP A 253 -5.59 -13.80 0.35
N LYS A 254 -5.07 -14.90 -0.22
CA LYS A 254 -5.70 -16.23 -0.14
C LYS A 254 -4.71 -17.37 -0.21
N HIS A 255 -5.05 -18.51 0.41
CA HIS A 255 -4.28 -19.76 0.39
C HIS A 255 -2.79 -19.57 0.74
N THR A 256 -2.53 -18.73 1.76
CA THR A 256 -1.17 -18.49 2.24
C THR A 256 -0.84 -19.35 3.46
N ASP A 257 0.44 -19.69 3.61
CA ASP A 257 0.99 -20.41 4.78
C ASP A 257 2.40 -19.88 5.04
N LEU A 258 2.45 -18.80 5.83
CA LEU A 258 3.64 -17.97 5.95
C LEU A 258 4.16 -17.90 7.37
N THR A 259 5.49 -17.89 7.50
CA THR A 259 6.17 -17.56 8.74
C THR A 259 7.05 -16.33 8.55
N PHE A 260 6.79 -15.25 9.29
CA PHE A 260 7.73 -14.12 9.39
C PHE A 260 8.63 -14.28 10.61
N VAL A 261 9.91 -13.92 10.47
CA VAL A 261 10.96 -14.15 11.46
C VAL A 261 11.85 -12.92 11.55
N ASP A 262 12.17 -12.49 12.78
CA ASP A 262 13.15 -11.42 13.04
C ASP A 262 12.88 -10.15 12.21
N THR A 263 11.60 -9.83 12.02
CA THR A 263 11.13 -8.78 11.11
C THR A 263 10.29 -7.75 11.86
N SER A 264 10.23 -6.53 11.35
CA SER A 264 9.25 -5.50 11.75
C SER A 264 8.30 -5.28 10.58
N ILE A 265 6.99 -5.51 10.76
CA ILE A 265 6.03 -5.60 9.66
C ILE A 265 4.64 -5.07 10.03
N THR A 266 3.92 -4.52 9.04
CA THR A 266 2.46 -4.32 9.11
C THR A 266 1.72 -5.48 8.45
N ILE A 267 0.66 -5.99 9.05
CA ILE A 267 -0.04 -7.19 8.56
C ILE A 267 -1.50 -6.90 8.19
N GLY A 268 -1.80 -7.00 6.90
CA GLY A 268 -3.12 -7.11 6.32
C GLY A 268 -3.50 -8.56 6.07
N MET A 269 -4.79 -8.87 6.15
CA MET A 269 -5.32 -10.21 5.87
C MET A 269 -6.71 -10.07 5.26
N ASN A 270 -6.94 -10.73 4.13
CA ASN A 270 -8.24 -10.72 3.47
C ASN A 270 -9.03 -11.97 3.86
N ALA A 271 -10.32 -11.77 4.17
CA ALA A 271 -11.31 -12.84 4.23
C ALA A 271 -12.21 -12.74 3.01
N GLY A 272 -12.49 -13.86 2.34
CA GLY A 272 -13.34 -13.89 1.15
C GLY A 272 -12.63 -13.46 -0.14
N ALA A 273 -11.29 -13.42 -0.14
CA ALA A 273 -10.51 -13.16 -1.34
C ALA A 273 -10.56 -14.30 -2.37
N ASP A 274 -10.91 -15.53 -1.95
CA ASP A 274 -11.20 -16.61 -2.88
C ASP A 274 -12.68 -16.60 -3.31
N TRP A 275 -12.93 -16.06 -4.49
CA TRP A 275 -14.26 -15.95 -5.10
C TRP A 275 -14.89 -17.30 -5.48
N GLN A 276 -14.13 -18.39 -5.43
CA GLN A 276 -14.63 -19.74 -5.70
C GLN A 276 -15.20 -20.40 -4.43
N LEU A 277 -14.88 -19.86 -3.25
CA LEU A 277 -15.35 -20.37 -1.99
C LEU A 277 -16.56 -19.57 -1.48
N PRO A 278 -17.44 -20.19 -0.66
CA PRO A 278 -18.49 -19.46 0.03
C PRO A 278 -17.91 -18.35 0.93
N SER A 279 -18.63 -17.24 1.05
CA SER A 279 -18.23 -16.10 1.88
C SER A 279 -18.01 -16.53 3.34
N PRO A 280 -16.79 -16.34 3.89
CA PRO A 280 -16.46 -16.82 5.23
C PRO A 280 -16.99 -15.89 6.32
N THR A 281 -17.09 -16.43 7.54
CA THR A 281 -17.17 -15.63 8.77
C THR A 281 -15.92 -15.88 9.60
N VAL A 282 -15.12 -14.85 9.82
CA VAL A 282 -13.87 -14.92 10.60
C VAL A 282 -14.03 -14.13 11.89
N ARG A 283 -13.54 -14.68 13.00
CA ARG A 283 -13.55 -14.02 14.31
C ARG A 283 -12.14 -14.04 14.87
N VAL A 284 -11.61 -12.87 15.22
CA VAL A 284 -10.26 -12.75 15.78
C VAL A 284 -10.25 -11.67 16.86
N SER A 285 -9.37 -11.85 17.84
CA SER A 285 -9.21 -10.90 18.95
C SER A 285 -7.75 -10.78 19.34
N GLY A 286 -7.38 -9.67 19.99
CA GLY A 286 -6.03 -9.50 20.53
C GLY A 286 -4.96 -9.18 19.47
N LEU A 287 -5.35 -8.63 18.31
CA LEU A 287 -4.42 -8.17 17.30
C LEU A 287 -3.82 -6.84 17.76
N LYS A 288 -2.68 -6.88 18.47
CA LYS A 288 -2.04 -5.72 19.09
C LYS A 288 -0.78 -5.33 18.36
N ALA A 289 -0.46 -4.03 18.37
CA ALA A 289 0.83 -3.54 17.92
C ALA A 289 1.89 -3.87 18.99
N LYS A 290 2.66 -4.94 18.77
CA LYS A 290 3.68 -5.41 19.70
C LYS A 290 4.64 -6.39 19.03
N LYS A 291 5.68 -6.76 19.78
CA LYS A 291 6.53 -7.88 19.46
C LYS A 291 5.86 -9.21 19.85
N TYR A 292 5.85 -10.15 18.91
CA TYR A 292 5.37 -11.51 19.06
C TYR A 292 6.56 -12.48 19.05
N GLU A 293 6.74 -13.23 20.14
CA GLU A 293 7.85 -14.19 20.28
C GLU A 293 7.57 -15.49 19.51
N ASP A 294 6.38 -16.07 19.69
CA ASP A 294 5.80 -17.11 18.84
C ASP A 294 4.28 -16.96 18.85
N TYR A 295 3.70 -16.73 17.68
CA TYR A 295 2.26 -16.54 17.52
C TYR A 295 1.79 -17.17 16.23
N SER A 296 0.60 -17.77 16.25
CA SER A 296 -0.03 -18.32 15.06
C SER A 296 -1.47 -17.86 14.96
N LEU A 297 -1.89 -17.56 13.74
CA LEU A 297 -3.23 -17.11 13.42
C LEU A 297 -3.70 -17.80 12.14
N ARG A 298 -4.93 -18.30 12.17
CA ARG A 298 -5.67 -18.69 10.99
C ARG A 298 -6.71 -17.62 10.69
N PHE A 299 -6.76 -17.15 9.46
CA PHE A 299 -7.69 -16.13 9.02
C PHE A 299 -8.21 -16.51 7.63
N ASP A 300 -9.44 -17.01 7.57
CA ASP A 300 -10.01 -17.60 6.35
C ASP A 300 -9.11 -18.72 5.76
N THR A 301 -8.63 -18.56 4.52
CA THR A 301 -7.76 -19.52 3.82
C THR A 301 -6.27 -19.30 4.12
N ASN A 302 -5.94 -18.39 5.04
CA ASN A 302 -4.58 -17.97 5.33
C ASN A 302 -4.11 -18.51 6.69
N GLU A 303 -2.88 -19.02 6.72
CA GLU A 303 -2.14 -19.39 7.92
C GLU A 303 -0.92 -18.47 8.10
N LEU A 304 -0.81 -17.85 9.27
CA LEU A 304 0.27 -16.96 9.64
C LEU A 304 0.97 -17.48 10.89
N ARG A 305 2.31 -17.49 10.88
CA ARG A 305 3.15 -17.60 12.06
C ARG A 305 4.10 -16.42 12.17
N LEU A 306 4.26 -15.91 13.39
CA LEU A 306 5.19 -14.84 13.72
C LEU A 306 6.20 -15.39 14.73
N LEU A 307 7.48 -15.23 14.43
CA LEU A 307 8.58 -15.63 15.31
C LEU A 307 9.50 -14.44 15.54
N ASN A 308 9.64 -14.01 16.79
CA ASN A 308 10.45 -12.84 17.15
C ASN A 308 10.17 -11.62 16.23
N THR A 309 8.89 -11.39 15.93
CA THR A 309 8.46 -10.42 14.91
C THR A 309 7.68 -9.28 15.56
N GLU A 310 8.06 -8.05 15.25
CA GLU A 310 7.36 -6.83 15.66
C GLU A 310 6.26 -6.52 14.65
N VAL A 311 5.00 -6.55 15.11
CA VAL A 311 3.87 -6.10 14.29
C VAL A 311 3.52 -4.68 14.69
N THR A 312 3.63 -3.75 13.75
CA THR A 312 3.38 -2.32 14.00
C THR A 312 1.91 -1.95 13.89
N SER A 313 1.17 -2.63 13.01
CA SER A 313 -0.29 -2.53 12.95
C SER A 313 -0.91 -3.68 12.17
N TRP A 314 -2.22 -3.82 12.33
CA TRP A 314 -3.05 -4.85 11.71
C TRP A 314 -4.16 -4.21 10.88
N TYR A 315 -4.42 -4.68 9.67
CA TYR A 315 -5.51 -4.18 8.83
C TYR A 315 -6.25 -5.33 8.13
N PRO A 316 -7.01 -6.15 8.89
CA PRO A 316 -7.85 -7.19 8.31
C PRO A 316 -8.97 -6.59 7.46
N GLN A 317 -9.27 -7.21 6.32
CA GLN A 317 -10.28 -6.76 5.38
C GLN A 317 -11.26 -7.89 5.02
N ALA A 318 -12.50 -7.49 4.74
CA ALA A 318 -13.58 -8.37 4.31
C ALA A 318 -13.93 -8.10 2.85
N TRP A 319 -13.91 -9.16 2.05
CA TRP A 319 -14.20 -9.16 0.62
C TRP A 319 -15.31 -10.16 0.29
N ASN A 320 -15.97 -9.96 -0.86
CA ASN A 320 -16.92 -10.91 -1.45
C ASN A 320 -17.98 -11.45 -0.45
N GLY A 321 -18.63 -10.55 0.30
CA GLY A 321 -19.67 -10.91 1.27
C GLY A 321 -19.14 -11.51 2.58
N ALA A 322 -17.82 -11.54 2.80
CA ALA A 322 -17.25 -12.04 4.04
C ALA A 322 -17.72 -11.23 5.25
N THR A 323 -17.83 -11.90 6.39
CA THR A 323 -18.02 -11.24 7.69
C THR A 323 -16.74 -11.38 8.51
N ILE A 324 -16.17 -10.27 8.97
CA ILE A 324 -15.08 -10.31 9.95
C ILE A 324 -15.55 -9.67 11.26
N GLU A 325 -15.27 -10.34 12.38
CA GLU A 325 -15.49 -9.81 13.72
C GLU A 325 -14.15 -9.67 14.45
N LEU A 326 -13.84 -8.45 14.87
CA LEU A 326 -12.59 -8.05 15.51
C LEU A 326 -12.90 -7.57 16.93
N ALA A 327 -12.13 -8.03 17.91
CA ALA A 327 -12.27 -7.58 19.29
C ALA A 327 -10.90 -7.30 19.94
N ASP A 328 -10.85 -6.39 20.92
CA ASP A 328 -9.65 -6.08 21.70
C ASP A 328 -8.39 -5.93 20.81
N SER A 329 -8.46 -5.08 19.78
CA SER A 329 -7.41 -4.98 18.76
C SER A 329 -6.93 -3.53 18.56
N ASP A 330 -5.68 -3.38 18.12
CA ASP A 330 -5.08 -2.13 17.64
C ASP A 330 -4.92 -2.25 16.12
N LEU A 331 -5.87 -1.66 15.41
CA LEU A 331 -6.01 -1.76 13.96
C LEU A 331 -5.54 -0.46 13.31
N ALA A 332 -4.91 -0.58 12.14
CA ALA A 332 -4.63 0.57 11.28
C ALA A 332 -5.91 0.95 10.53
N ASP A 333 -5.87 0.94 9.19
CA ASP A 333 -6.98 1.40 8.36
C ASP A 333 -7.90 0.25 8.01
N LEU A 334 -9.17 0.38 8.36
CA LEU A 334 -10.22 -0.54 7.91
C LEU A 334 -10.89 0.01 6.66
N GLN A 335 -10.20 -0.16 5.54
CA GLN A 335 -10.70 0.18 4.21
C GLN A 335 -11.33 -1.05 3.57
N ASN A 336 -12.64 -1.15 3.60
CA ASN A 336 -13.35 -2.31 3.09
C ASN A 336 -14.22 -1.96 1.87
N SER A 337 -14.07 -2.77 0.84
CA SER A 337 -14.85 -2.79 -0.41
C SER A 337 -15.12 -4.26 -0.73
N GLY A 338 -16.30 -4.61 -1.23
CA GLY A 338 -16.61 -6.02 -1.51
C GLY A 338 -18.08 -6.36 -1.33
N ARG A 339 -18.94 -5.77 -2.15
CA ARG A 339 -20.39 -6.02 -2.15
C ARG A 339 -20.97 -5.82 -0.75
N ASP A 340 -21.62 -6.85 -0.21
CA ASP A 340 -22.35 -6.92 1.06
C ASP A 340 -21.49 -7.41 2.24
N SER A 341 -20.15 -7.28 2.13
CA SER A 341 -19.24 -7.65 3.22
C SER A 341 -19.55 -6.89 4.51
N LYS A 342 -19.31 -7.56 5.64
CA LYS A 342 -19.60 -7.03 6.98
C LYS A 342 -18.36 -7.02 7.86
N VAL A 343 -18.12 -5.90 8.52
CA VAL A 343 -17.04 -5.75 9.50
C VAL A 343 -17.66 -5.36 10.84
N ILE A 344 -17.34 -6.10 11.89
CA ILE A 344 -17.78 -5.79 13.25
C ILE A 344 -16.55 -5.63 14.13
N VAL A 345 -16.42 -4.48 14.79
CA VAL A 345 -15.28 -4.12 15.64
C VAL A 345 -15.78 -3.82 17.05
N ARG A 346 -15.16 -4.43 18.06
CA ARG A 346 -15.54 -4.27 19.47
C ARG A 346 -14.33 -3.96 20.32
N ASP A 347 -14.47 -3.05 21.30
CA ASP A 347 -13.43 -2.78 22.30
C ASP A 347 -12.04 -2.53 21.69
N SER A 348 -11.98 -1.84 20.54
CA SER A 348 -10.77 -1.74 19.73
C SER A 348 -10.43 -0.30 19.37
N LYS A 349 -9.19 -0.10 18.95
CA LYS A 349 -8.72 1.16 18.37
C LYS A 349 -8.47 0.97 16.89
N VAL A 350 -8.93 1.91 16.07
CA VAL A 350 -8.77 1.91 14.62
C VAL A 350 -8.24 3.28 14.20
N ASP A 351 -7.32 3.34 13.24
CA ASP A 351 -6.79 4.63 12.77
C ASP A 351 -7.82 5.34 11.90
N ILE A 352 -8.28 4.71 10.82
CA ILE A 352 -9.29 5.24 9.89
C ILE A 352 -10.33 4.15 9.59
N ALA A 353 -11.60 4.53 9.46
CA ALA A 353 -12.66 3.66 8.96
C ALA A 353 -13.16 4.14 7.58
N ILE A 354 -12.99 3.33 6.54
CA ILE A 354 -13.53 3.62 5.20
C ILE A 354 -14.38 2.46 4.70
N ALA A 355 -15.64 2.75 4.33
CA ALA A 355 -16.55 1.78 3.74
C ALA A 355 -17.00 2.24 2.35
N ARG A 356 -16.97 1.32 1.37
CA ARG A 356 -17.36 1.55 -0.03
C ARG A 356 -18.39 0.50 -0.49
N GLU A 357 -19.00 0.72 -1.64
CA GLU A 357 -20.00 -0.18 -2.23
C GLU A 357 -21.21 -0.43 -1.31
N ASN A 358 -21.50 -1.68 -0.91
CA ASN A 358 -22.61 -2.03 -0.02
C ASN A 358 -22.12 -2.54 1.35
N VAL A 359 -20.87 -2.22 1.71
CA VAL A 359 -20.23 -2.73 2.93
C VAL A 359 -20.93 -2.19 4.18
N ILE A 360 -21.09 -3.05 5.18
CA ILE A 360 -21.57 -2.67 6.50
C ILE A 360 -20.43 -2.78 7.50
N GLN A 361 -20.07 -1.67 8.15
CA GLN A 361 -19.19 -1.68 9.31
C GLN A 361 -19.96 -1.33 10.57
N ALA A 362 -19.69 -2.00 11.68
CA ALA A 362 -20.28 -1.69 12.98
C ALA A 362 -19.19 -1.67 14.06
N TYR A 363 -19.10 -0.57 14.79
CA TYR A 363 -18.14 -0.34 15.85
C TYR A 363 -18.88 -0.25 17.18
N TYR A 364 -18.39 -0.96 18.18
CA TYR A 364 -18.95 -1.00 19.53
C TYR A 364 -17.85 -0.69 20.54
N ASP A 365 -18.10 0.27 21.42
CA ASP A 365 -17.21 0.59 22.55
C ASP A 365 -15.75 0.82 22.10
N SER A 366 -15.59 1.46 20.94
CA SER A 366 -14.31 1.56 20.22
C SER A 366 -13.86 3.02 20.05
N GLU A 367 -12.63 3.21 19.58
CA GLU A 367 -12.08 4.51 19.20
C GLU A 367 -11.58 4.47 17.76
N ILE A 368 -12.08 5.36 16.92
CA ILE A 368 -11.54 5.66 15.59
C ILE A 368 -10.73 6.95 15.71
N ARG A 369 -9.41 6.88 15.53
CA ARG A 369 -8.49 7.99 15.86
C ARG A 369 -8.56 9.14 14.87
N GLN A 370 -8.88 8.87 13.61
CA GLN A 370 -8.95 9.84 12.54
C GLN A 370 -10.34 9.83 11.88
N ASP A 371 -10.40 9.90 10.55
CA ASP A 371 -11.63 10.09 9.77
C ASP A 371 -12.48 8.81 9.66
N VAL A 372 -13.80 8.99 9.62
CA VAL A 372 -14.80 8.01 9.20
C VAL A 372 -15.35 8.46 7.85
N ILE A 373 -15.17 7.64 6.82
CA ILE A 373 -15.55 7.98 5.45
C ILE A 373 -16.44 6.87 4.88
N VAL A 374 -17.66 7.22 4.49
CA VAL A 374 -18.60 6.28 3.87
C VAL A 374 -18.94 6.73 2.45
N HIS A 375 -18.85 5.81 1.50
CA HIS A 375 -19.15 6.03 0.08
C HIS A 375 -20.31 5.15 -0.39
N ASP A 376 -20.83 5.44 -1.59
CA ASP A 376 -21.77 4.60 -2.33
C ASP A 376 -23.05 4.27 -1.55
N GLU A 377 -23.34 3.00 -1.26
CA GLU A 377 -24.50 2.53 -0.49
C GLU A 377 -24.07 1.96 0.88
N ALA A 378 -22.81 2.19 1.27
CA ALA A 378 -22.23 1.59 2.45
C ALA A 378 -22.81 2.21 3.72
N LYS A 379 -22.70 1.47 4.83
CA LYS A 379 -23.21 1.90 6.14
C LYS A 379 -22.16 1.69 7.22
N ILE A 380 -21.92 2.72 8.02
CA ILE A 380 -21.09 2.63 9.22
C ILE A 380 -21.95 2.92 10.44
N TYR A 381 -21.98 1.99 11.38
CA TYR A 381 -22.67 2.14 12.66
C TYR A 381 -21.64 2.35 13.77
N LEU A 382 -21.84 3.38 14.58
CA LEU A 382 -20.98 3.79 15.68
C LEU A 382 -21.80 3.70 16.97
N TYR A 383 -21.60 2.64 17.76
CA TYR A 383 -22.26 2.44 19.05
C TYR A 383 -21.27 2.71 20.16
N ASN A 384 -21.54 3.71 21.00
CA ASN A 384 -20.62 4.17 22.05
C ASN A 384 -19.16 4.28 21.54
N THR A 385 -18.99 4.78 20.32
CA THR A 385 -17.69 4.80 19.63
C THR A 385 -17.23 6.24 19.44
N LYS A 386 -16.02 6.53 19.87
CA LYS A 386 -15.41 7.86 19.74
C LYS A 386 -14.76 8.00 18.37
N VAL A 387 -14.99 9.12 17.70
CA VAL A 387 -14.31 9.50 16.44
C VAL A 387 -13.45 10.73 16.71
N GLY A 388 -12.15 10.64 16.41
CA GLY A 388 -11.18 11.72 16.61
C GLY A 388 -11.07 12.70 15.43
N GLY A 389 -11.43 12.24 14.23
CA GLY A 389 -11.44 13.05 13.00
C GLY A 389 -12.84 13.43 12.52
N ARG A 390 -12.98 13.59 11.20
CA ARG A 390 -14.23 13.96 10.55
C ARG A 390 -15.10 12.75 10.26
N ILE A 391 -16.41 12.96 10.21
CA ILE A 391 -17.38 12.00 9.67
C ILE A 391 -17.87 12.53 8.33
N LEU A 392 -17.63 11.77 7.26
CA LEU A 392 -17.91 12.16 5.88
C LEU A 392 -18.85 11.14 5.21
N GLU A 393 -20.02 11.62 4.80
CA GLU A 393 -20.99 10.87 3.98
C GLU A 393 -20.89 11.29 2.51
N ASN A 394 -20.47 10.39 1.64
CA ASN A 394 -20.34 10.61 0.20
C ASN A 394 -21.32 9.71 -0.57
N GLY A 395 -21.98 10.25 -1.61
CA GLY A 395 -22.98 9.51 -2.36
C GLY A 395 -24.22 9.21 -1.51
N ASN A 396 -24.66 7.95 -1.49
CA ASN A 396 -25.76 7.46 -0.64
C ASN A 396 -25.26 6.82 0.68
N GLY A 397 -23.95 6.92 0.96
CA GLY A 397 -23.33 6.32 2.13
C GLY A 397 -23.87 6.94 3.42
N LYS A 398 -24.09 6.13 4.45
CA LYS A 398 -24.69 6.59 5.72
C LYS A 398 -23.92 6.19 6.95
N VAL A 399 -23.79 7.13 7.88
CA VAL A 399 -23.28 6.90 9.22
C VAL A 399 -24.43 6.96 10.22
N PHE A 400 -24.45 6.03 11.15
CA PHE A 400 -25.41 5.97 12.24
C PHE A 400 -24.65 6.03 13.57
N VAL A 401 -25.04 6.96 14.44
CA VAL A 401 -24.48 7.10 15.79
C VAL A 401 -25.56 6.67 16.79
N ASP A 402 -25.26 5.63 17.57
CA ASP A 402 -26.17 5.04 18.56
C ASP A 402 -27.58 4.73 17.99
N GLY A 403 -27.60 4.23 16.76
CA GLY A 403 -28.82 3.84 16.04
C GLY A 403 -29.58 4.99 15.37
N GLN A 404 -29.12 6.24 15.48
CA GLN A 404 -29.70 7.38 14.79
C GLN A 404 -28.84 7.77 13.57
N PRO A 405 -29.43 8.19 12.44
CA PRO A 405 -28.67 8.80 11.35
C PRO A 405 -27.83 9.98 11.86
N TYR A 406 -26.59 10.10 11.40
CA TYR A 406 -25.68 11.18 11.78
C TYR A 406 -26.13 12.55 11.21
N SER A 407 -26.75 12.55 10.03
CA SER A 407 -27.16 13.74 9.26
C SER A 407 -28.49 14.35 9.72
#